data_AF-A0ABC8Q8J6-F1
#
_entry.id   AF-A0ABC8Q8J6-F1
#
_cell.length_a   1.000
_cell.length_b   1.000
_cell.length_c   1.000
_cell.angle_alpha   90.00
_cell.angle_beta   90.00
_cell.angle_gamma   90.00
#
_symmetry.space_group_name_H-M   'P 1'
#
loop_
_entity.id
_entity.type
_entity.pdbx_description
1 polymer ?
#
loop_
_entity_poly.entity_id
_entity_poly.type
_entity_poly.pdbx_seq_one_letter_code
_entity_poly.pdbx_strand_id
1 'polypeptide(L)'
;MRHIRVCPRHSTPVYDLCGTCLHGFSGSITLGAPRSRCVCGGPLKQRERHRGKTMERLEFSIARGWHRLLDADFAPHAQGQLIAAIASQKAREIGVTKGRQVKWEQYTRTFMSPAIGKLGDSLRFPFKSRRVSGFLLGETTLRNPFHALFVLLAMFGSWEEIESVLSATTSAPDIFTPTARPAMHRNSPEDRARRLGQSIQLLPQTCQLYESLRSTHPYLSHTGVRDQLPYMNALAATKGRLRAHGVHFPEGDISQVLDASGAAHIERQAQTLIRAGVAYRLSRMRLLKDHPLRNSWQHKDVRARSPKTAAALKKHFETWAKFRRRLLPEKIRAGLVPGLLPKQAGEVDNLTDEEVHALWLSHSCFVRRRCRS
;
A
#
# COMPACT_ATOMS: atom_id res chain seq x y z
N MET A 1 3.12 3.26 -11.81
CA MET A 1 2.50 4.61 -11.80
C MET A 1 1.13 4.68 -11.11
N ARG A 2 0.91 4.03 -9.95
CA ARG A 2 -0.39 4.14 -9.23
C ARG A 2 -0.50 5.38 -8.33
N HIS A 3 0.58 6.14 -8.22
CA HIS A 3 0.71 7.27 -7.30
C HIS A 3 0.25 8.61 -7.90
N ILE A 4 0.05 8.68 -9.22
CA ILE A 4 -0.46 9.87 -9.91
C ILE A 4 -1.98 9.74 -10.07
N ARG A 5 -2.73 10.71 -9.57
CA ARG A 5 -4.20 10.76 -9.64
C ARG A 5 -4.73 11.90 -10.51
N VAL A 6 -3.86 12.81 -10.92
CA VAL A 6 -4.19 13.99 -11.74
C VAL A 6 -3.18 14.09 -12.88
N CYS A 7 -3.65 14.41 -14.08
CA CYS A 7 -2.78 14.73 -15.21
C CYS A 7 -2.24 16.16 -15.01
N PRO A 8 -0.92 16.37 -14.94
CA PRO A 8 -0.37 17.71 -14.71
C PRO A 8 -0.56 18.66 -15.88
N ARG A 9 -0.69 18.13 -17.11
CA ARG A 9 -0.91 18.94 -18.32
C ARG A 9 -2.34 19.45 -18.46
N HIS A 10 -3.32 18.61 -18.13
CA HIS A 10 -4.74 18.90 -18.36
C HIS A 10 -5.51 19.21 -17.06
N SER A 11 -4.88 19.05 -15.89
CA SER A 11 -5.53 19.15 -14.57
C SER A 11 -6.73 18.21 -14.38
N THR A 12 -6.84 17.17 -15.21
CA THR A 12 -7.95 16.21 -15.18
C THR A 12 -7.62 14.98 -14.33
N PRO A 13 -8.64 14.27 -13.80
CA PRO A 13 -8.42 13.00 -13.11
C PRO A 13 -7.75 11.97 -14.00
N VAL A 14 -6.84 11.19 -13.43
CA VAL A 14 -6.34 9.99 -14.09
C VAL A 14 -7.35 8.87 -13.88
N TYR A 15 -7.68 8.21 -14.98
CA TYR A 15 -8.58 7.07 -14.97
C TYR A 15 -7.79 5.77 -15.02
N ASP A 16 -8.31 4.76 -14.33
CA ASP A 16 -7.85 3.38 -14.41
C ASP A 16 -8.86 2.53 -15.16
N LEU A 17 -8.38 1.36 -15.59
CA LEU A 17 -9.23 0.27 -16.02
C LEU A 17 -10.24 -0.12 -14.92
N CYS A 18 -11.42 -0.61 -15.31
CA CYS A 18 -12.38 -1.19 -14.37
C CYS A 18 -11.72 -2.30 -13.54
N GLY A 19 -12.25 -2.62 -12.36
CA GLY A 19 -11.62 -3.59 -11.45
C GLY A 19 -11.30 -4.93 -12.12
N THR A 20 -12.18 -5.39 -13.02
CA THR A 20 -12.00 -6.59 -13.84
C THR A 20 -10.80 -6.46 -14.79
N CYS A 21 -10.81 -5.46 -15.67
CA CYS A 21 -9.73 -5.20 -16.63
C CYS A 21 -8.40 -4.95 -15.91
N LEU A 22 -8.38 -4.13 -14.84
CA LEU A 22 -7.18 -3.77 -14.10
C LEU A 22 -6.45 -4.99 -13.58
N HIS A 23 -7.19 -6.00 -13.10
CA HIS A 23 -6.63 -7.25 -12.59
C HIS A 23 -6.32 -8.28 -13.68
N GLY A 24 -7.05 -8.27 -14.79
CA GLY A 24 -6.80 -9.16 -15.93
C GLY A 24 -5.57 -8.76 -16.74
N PHE A 25 -5.26 -7.46 -16.80
CA PHE A 25 -4.23 -6.90 -17.67
C PHE A 25 -3.09 -6.18 -16.91
N SER A 26 -3.00 -6.26 -15.58
CA SER A 26 -2.03 -5.48 -14.78
C SER A 26 -0.54 -5.68 -15.13
N GLY A 27 -0.19 -6.72 -15.88
CA GLY A 27 1.18 -7.00 -16.34
C GLY A 27 1.33 -7.01 -17.87
N SER A 28 0.30 -6.60 -18.62
CA SER A 28 0.35 -6.54 -20.07
C SER A 28 1.18 -5.34 -20.51
N ILE A 29 2.29 -5.61 -21.19
CA ILE A 29 3.20 -4.58 -21.73
C ILE A 29 2.55 -3.82 -22.91
N THR A 30 1.55 -4.44 -23.55
CA THR A 30 0.81 -3.88 -24.70
C THR A 30 -0.26 -2.85 -24.31
N LEU A 31 -0.63 -2.76 -23.02
CA LEU A 31 -1.60 -1.77 -22.52
C LEU A 31 -0.87 -0.60 -21.83
N GLY A 32 -0.42 0.36 -22.65
CA GLY A 32 0.31 1.54 -22.17
C GLY A 32 -0.52 2.55 -21.36
N ALA A 33 -1.81 2.74 -21.71
CA ALA A 33 -2.76 3.57 -20.97
C ALA A 33 -4.22 3.23 -21.38
N PRO A 34 -5.20 3.38 -20.48
CA PRO A 34 -6.61 3.29 -20.87
C PRO A 34 -6.96 4.40 -21.90
N ARG A 35 -7.63 4.01 -23.00
CA ARG A 35 -8.27 4.96 -23.95
C ARG A 35 -9.53 5.56 -23.30
N SER A 36 -10.46 6.11 -24.08
CA SER A 36 -11.75 6.63 -23.59
C SER A 36 -12.64 5.56 -22.89
N ARG A 37 -12.35 4.27 -23.06
CA ARG A 37 -13.09 3.13 -22.46
C ARG A 37 -12.14 2.04 -21.95
N CYS A 38 -12.65 1.18 -21.06
CA CYS A 38 -11.92 0.00 -20.59
C CYS A 38 -11.66 -0.98 -21.73
N VAL A 39 -10.73 -1.91 -21.53
CA VAL A 39 -10.50 -3.04 -22.43
C VAL A 39 -11.77 -3.88 -22.65
N CYS A 40 -12.65 -3.95 -21.65
CA CYS A 40 -13.93 -4.64 -21.75
C CYS A 40 -15.05 -3.80 -22.40
N GLY A 41 -14.75 -2.60 -22.91
CA GLY A 41 -15.74 -1.67 -23.48
C GLY A 41 -16.56 -0.86 -22.46
N GLY A 42 -16.47 -1.20 -21.16
CA GLY A 42 -17.12 -0.46 -20.08
C GLY A 42 -16.45 0.89 -19.75
N PRO A 43 -17.06 1.74 -18.92
CA PRO A 43 -16.49 3.01 -18.52
C PRO A 43 -15.19 2.81 -17.72
N LEU A 44 -14.28 3.77 -17.84
CA LEU A 44 -13.09 3.79 -17.00
C LEU A 44 -13.46 4.14 -15.56
N LYS A 45 -12.69 3.62 -14.62
CA LYS A 45 -12.83 3.97 -13.21
C LYS A 45 -11.91 5.14 -12.90
N GLN A 46 -12.46 6.27 -12.48
CA GLN A 46 -11.64 7.36 -11.97
C GLN A 46 -10.79 6.87 -10.79
N ARG A 47 -9.49 7.19 -10.78
CA ARG A 47 -8.65 6.88 -9.62
C ARG A 47 -9.19 7.61 -8.41
N GLU A 48 -9.31 6.89 -7.29
CA GLU A 48 -9.83 7.43 -6.05
C GLU A 48 -8.93 8.58 -5.59
N ARG A 49 -9.51 9.79 -5.59
CA ARG A 49 -8.88 11.02 -5.11
C ARG A 49 -9.14 11.17 -3.63
N HIS A 50 -8.18 11.74 -2.90
CA HIS A 50 -8.46 12.16 -1.53
C HIS A 50 -9.45 13.33 -1.55
N ARG A 51 -10.46 13.26 -0.67
CA ARG A 51 -11.42 14.36 -0.49
C ARG A 51 -10.73 15.49 0.28
N GLY A 52 -10.42 16.60 -0.40
CA GLY A 52 -9.88 17.82 0.22
C GLY A 52 -9.01 18.65 -0.73
N LYS A 53 -9.30 19.96 -0.85
CA LYS A 53 -8.58 20.88 -1.75
C LYS A 53 -7.07 20.90 -1.53
N THR A 54 -6.62 20.88 -0.27
CA THR A 54 -5.19 20.85 0.09
C THR A 54 -4.50 19.59 -0.41
N MET A 55 -5.14 18.43 -0.26
CA MET A 55 -4.59 17.15 -0.73
C MET A 55 -4.51 17.11 -2.25
N GLU A 56 -5.54 17.60 -2.94
CA GLU A 56 -5.55 17.69 -4.40
C GLU A 56 -4.42 18.60 -4.92
N ARG A 57 -4.17 19.74 -4.27
CA ARG A 57 -3.05 20.63 -4.62
C ARG A 57 -1.69 19.95 -4.45
N LEU A 58 -1.50 19.19 -3.37
CA LEU A 58 -0.25 18.45 -3.14
C LEU A 58 -0.06 17.32 -4.15
N GLU A 59 -1.13 16.57 -4.45
CA GLU A 59 -1.09 15.52 -5.50
C GLU A 59 -0.76 16.11 -6.87
N PHE A 60 -1.36 17.25 -7.21
CA PHE A 60 -1.06 17.98 -8.44
C PHE A 60 0.40 18.45 -8.47
N SER A 61 0.93 18.95 -7.35
CA SER A 61 2.32 19.39 -7.24
C SER A 61 3.31 18.23 -7.48
N ILE A 62 3.03 17.05 -6.92
CA ILE A 62 3.82 15.83 -7.20
C ILE A 62 3.71 15.43 -8.67
N ALA A 63 2.51 15.47 -9.25
CA ALA A 63 2.30 15.11 -10.65
C ALA A 63 3.05 16.07 -11.59
N ARG A 64 3.00 17.38 -11.32
CA ARG A 64 3.73 18.42 -12.05
C ARG A 64 5.23 18.21 -11.91
N GLY A 65 5.71 17.98 -10.69
CA GLY A 65 7.12 17.73 -10.46
C GLY A 65 7.66 16.51 -11.16
N TRP A 66 6.90 15.41 -11.15
CA TRP A 66 7.24 14.22 -11.91
C TRP A 66 7.27 14.48 -13.41
N HIS A 67 6.30 15.23 -13.95
CA HIS A 67 6.27 15.56 -15.38
C HIS A 67 7.45 16.43 -15.79
N ARG A 68 7.79 17.45 -14.99
CA ARG A 68 8.96 18.31 -15.22
C ARG A 68 10.27 17.54 -15.18
N LEU A 69 10.47 16.64 -14.20
CA LEU A 69 11.69 15.83 -14.12
C LEU A 69 11.83 14.80 -15.25
N LEU A 70 10.80 14.58 -16.06
CA LEU A 70 10.87 13.75 -17.27
C LEU A 70 11.17 14.56 -18.54
N ASP A 71 11.11 15.89 -18.45
CA ASP A 71 11.47 16.80 -19.53
C ASP A 71 13.00 16.89 -19.60
N ALA A 72 13.59 16.51 -20.73
CA ALA A 72 15.04 16.43 -20.89
C ALA A 72 15.71 17.80 -20.83
N ASP A 73 14.98 18.86 -21.16
CA ASP A 73 15.46 20.24 -21.13
C ASP A 73 15.37 20.84 -19.73
N PHE A 74 14.59 20.22 -18.84
CA PHE A 74 14.41 20.69 -17.47
C PHE A 74 15.52 20.18 -16.55
N ALA A 75 16.37 21.10 -16.09
CA ALA A 75 17.44 20.84 -15.12
C ALA A 75 18.24 19.56 -15.44
N PRO A 76 18.95 19.49 -16.59
CA PRO A 76 19.62 18.26 -17.05
C PRO A 76 20.70 17.74 -16.09
N HIS A 77 21.16 18.60 -15.18
CA HIS A 77 22.12 18.30 -14.11
C HIS A 77 21.45 17.73 -12.84
N ALA A 78 20.11 17.76 -12.73
CA ALA A 78 19.32 17.28 -11.60
C ALA A 78 19.22 15.76 -11.50
N GLN A 79 20.39 15.12 -11.41
CA GLN A 79 20.50 13.71 -11.12
C GLN A 79 20.19 13.41 -9.65
N GLY A 80 19.97 12.13 -9.33
CA GLY A 80 19.55 11.72 -7.98
C GLY A 80 20.45 12.23 -6.85
N GLN A 81 21.76 12.33 -7.07
CA GLN A 81 22.71 12.84 -6.08
C GLN A 81 22.55 14.34 -5.81
N LEU A 82 22.37 15.14 -6.86
CA LEU A 82 22.09 16.57 -6.69
C LEU A 82 20.78 16.78 -5.93
N ILE A 83 19.74 16.02 -6.28
CA ILE A 83 18.45 16.06 -5.58
C ILE A 83 18.62 15.71 -4.09
N ALA A 84 19.43 14.70 -3.77
CA ALA A 84 19.72 14.34 -2.39
C ALA A 84 20.52 15.43 -1.66
N ALA A 85 21.44 16.11 -2.36
CA ALA A 85 22.21 17.23 -1.83
C ALA A 85 21.32 18.43 -1.48
N ILE A 86 20.45 18.82 -2.41
CA ILE A 86 19.46 19.88 -2.21
C ILE A 86 18.51 19.53 -1.05
N ALA A 87 18.04 18.29 -1.01
CA ALA A 87 17.21 17.80 0.09
C ALA A 87 17.96 17.89 1.44
N SER A 88 19.24 17.50 1.48
CA SER A 88 20.08 17.56 2.67
C SER A 88 20.30 18.99 3.15
N GLN A 89 20.62 19.90 2.24
CA GLN A 89 20.78 21.32 2.54
C GLN A 89 19.48 21.89 3.13
N LYS A 90 18.34 21.70 2.45
CA LYS A 90 17.05 22.19 2.96
C LYS A 90 16.70 21.57 4.31
N ALA A 91 16.96 20.28 4.49
CA ALA A 91 16.73 19.59 5.77
C ALA A 91 17.55 20.20 6.92
N ARG A 92 18.77 20.68 6.65
CA ARG A 92 19.60 21.39 7.64
C ARG A 92 19.01 22.77 7.94
N GLU A 93 18.65 23.52 6.90
CA GLU A 93 18.05 24.86 7.02
C GLU A 93 16.79 24.85 7.90
N ILE A 94 15.89 23.89 7.68
CA ILE A 94 14.64 23.76 8.47
C ILE A 94 14.83 23.01 9.80
N GLY A 95 16.06 22.63 10.13
CA GLY A 95 16.42 21.96 11.38
C GLY A 95 15.96 20.50 11.49
N VAL A 96 15.55 19.85 10.39
CA VAL A 96 15.24 18.41 10.36
C VAL A 96 16.49 17.57 10.54
N THR A 97 17.65 18.07 10.10
CA THR A 97 18.95 17.44 10.35
C THR A 97 19.89 18.37 11.13
N LYS A 98 20.80 17.78 11.92
CA LYS A 98 21.92 18.49 12.57
C LYS A 98 23.14 17.58 12.55
N GLY A 99 24.19 17.99 11.85
CA GLY A 99 25.34 17.13 11.57
C GLY A 99 24.90 15.85 10.84
N ARG A 100 25.26 14.68 11.36
CA ARG A 100 24.96 13.35 10.79
C ARG A 100 23.67 12.71 11.33
N GLN A 101 22.77 13.50 11.90
CA GLN A 101 21.59 12.98 12.60
C GLN A 101 20.32 13.68 12.14
N VAL A 102 19.28 12.88 11.96
CA VAL A 102 17.92 13.36 11.78
C VAL A 102 17.29 13.61 13.15
N LYS A 103 16.78 14.82 13.35
CA LYS A 103 15.98 15.18 14.51
C LYS A 103 14.56 14.67 14.29
N TRP A 104 14.27 13.46 14.78
CA TRP A 104 13.00 12.78 14.51
C TRP A 104 11.75 13.51 15.01
N GLU A 105 11.90 14.37 16.03
CA GLU A 105 10.82 15.24 16.50
C GLU A 105 10.47 16.31 15.45
N GLN A 106 11.47 17.07 14.97
CA GLN A 106 11.29 18.06 13.91
C GLN A 106 10.83 17.42 12.59
N TYR A 107 11.36 16.23 12.28
CA TYR A 107 10.87 15.41 11.19
C TYR A 107 9.38 15.08 11.35
N THR A 108 8.95 14.65 12.53
CA THR A 108 7.53 14.34 12.77
C THR A 108 6.67 15.58 12.59
N ARG A 109 7.09 16.74 13.10
CA ARG A 109 6.39 18.02 12.91
C ARG A 109 6.24 18.42 11.43
N THR A 110 7.28 18.20 10.63
CA THR A 110 7.31 18.57 9.20
C THR A 110 6.52 17.58 8.34
N PHE A 111 6.79 16.29 8.51
CA PHE A 111 6.31 15.22 7.61
C PHE A 111 5.00 14.57 8.07
N MET A 112 4.57 14.77 9.31
CA MET A 112 3.33 14.20 9.86
C MET A 112 2.25 15.27 10.11
N SER A 113 2.35 16.45 9.49
CA SER A 113 1.21 17.37 9.45
C SER A 113 0.01 16.68 8.77
N PRO A 114 -1.25 17.00 9.13
CA PRO A 114 -2.41 16.21 8.67
C PRO A 114 -2.52 16.02 7.15
N ALA A 115 -2.12 17.01 6.36
CA ALA A 115 -2.12 16.91 4.90
C ALA A 115 -0.91 16.11 4.37
N ILE A 116 0.30 16.42 4.82
CA ILE A 116 1.53 15.75 4.35
C ILE A 116 1.57 14.29 4.80
N GLY A 117 1.16 13.99 6.04
CA GLY A 117 1.06 12.62 6.56
C GLY A 117 0.12 11.76 5.72
N LYS A 118 -1.10 12.25 5.47
CA LYS A 118 -2.08 11.56 4.60
C LYS A 118 -1.54 11.33 3.19
N LEU A 119 -0.83 12.30 2.63
CA LEU A 119 -0.17 12.15 1.33
C LEU A 119 0.90 11.07 1.36
N GLY A 120 1.77 11.07 2.37
CA GLY A 120 2.80 10.05 2.56
C GLY A 120 2.20 8.65 2.70
N ASP A 121 1.13 8.49 3.49
CA ASP A 121 0.39 7.22 3.60
C ASP A 121 -0.14 6.74 2.25
N SER A 122 -0.71 7.67 1.47
CA SER A 122 -1.23 7.37 0.13
C SER A 122 -0.14 6.92 -0.85
N LEU A 123 1.07 7.45 -0.70
CA LEU A 123 2.26 7.09 -1.47
C LEU A 123 2.97 5.86 -0.91
N ARG A 124 2.50 5.31 0.21
CA ARG A 124 3.17 4.25 1.00
C ARG A 124 4.61 4.64 1.31
N PHE A 125 4.79 5.90 1.70
CA PHE A 125 6.09 6.45 2.02
C PHE A 125 6.65 5.78 3.29
N PRO A 126 7.90 5.28 3.28
CA PRO A 126 8.48 4.56 4.40
C PRO A 126 9.02 5.52 5.46
N PHE A 127 8.10 6.11 6.24
CA PHE A 127 8.41 7.06 7.31
C PHE A 127 9.45 6.49 8.30
N LYS A 128 10.36 7.37 8.77
CA LYS A 128 11.43 7.04 9.75
C LYS A 128 12.29 5.82 9.35
N SER A 129 12.44 5.55 8.06
CA SER A 129 13.30 4.48 7.57
C SER A 129 14.76 4.91 7.38
N ARG A 130 15.70 3.95 7.41
CA ARG A 130 17.13 4.19 7.14
C ARG A 130 17.35 4.88 5.78
N ARG A 131 16.55 4.55 4.76
CA ARG A 131 16.64 5.16 3.43
C ARG A 131 16.26 6.62 3.44
N VAL A 132 15.18 6.97 4.15
CA VAL A 132 14.76 8.37 4.31
C VAL A 132 15.80 9.14 5.11
N SER A 133 16.38 8.54 6.16
CA SER A 133 17.49 9.15 6.90
C SER A 133 18.69 9.42 6.00
N GLY A 134 19.14 8.45 5.21
CA GLY A 134 20.25 8.63 4.28
C GLY A 134 19.97 9.71 3.24
N PHE A 135 18.74 9.79 2.73
CA PHE A 135 18.34 10.85 1.79
C PHE A 135 18.36 12.25 2.42
N LEU A 136 17.81 12.41 3.63
CA LEU A 136 17.83 13.69 4.35
C LEU A 136 19.24 14.13 4.78
N LEU A 137 20.18 13.20 4.87
CA LEU A 137 21.58 13.49 5.17
C LEU A 137 22.41 13.70 3.89
N GLY A 138 21.86 13.42 2.71
CA GLY A 138 22.56 13.47 1.42
C GLY A 138 23.48 12.28 1.17
N GLU A 139 23.34 11.19 1.93
CA GLU A 139 24.16 9.98 1.85
C GLU A 139 23.68 9.00 0.75
N THR A 140 22.38 9.03 0.45
CA THR A 140 21.76 8.08 -0.50
C THR A 140 20.59 8.72 -1.25
N THR A 141 20.31 8.25 -2.47
CA THR A 141 19.13 8.64 -3.23
C THR A 141 17.92 7.74 -2.93
N LEU A 142 16.70 8.26 -3.03
CA LEU A 142 15.49 7.42 -2.95
C LEU A 142 15.21 6.76 -4.31
N ARG A 143 15.09 5.42 -4.33
CA ARG A 143 14.81 4.65 -5.55
C ARG A 143 13.45 4.96 -6.18
N ASN A 144 12.47 5.35 -5.36
CA ASN A 144 11.15 5.75 -5.87
C ASN A 144 11.13 7.27 -6.03
N PRO A 145 11.03 7.81 -7.26
CA PRO A 145 11.06 9.26 -7.49
C PRO A 145 9.88 9.99 -6.83
N PHE A 146 8.72 9.34 -6.67
CA PHE A 146 7.59 9.92 -5.94
C PHE A 146 7.90 10.11 -4.45
N HIS A 147 8.76 9.27 -3.87
CA HIS A 147 9.21 9.42 -2.48
C HIS A 147 10.19 10.58 -2.34
N ALA A 148 11.08 10.80 -3.32
CA ALA A 148 11.95 11.98 -3.35
C ALA A 148 11.14 13.27 -3.50
N LEU A 149 10.23 13.32 -4.47
CA LEU A 149 9.33 14.47 -4.70
C LEU A 149 8.48 14.77 -3.47
N PHE A 150 7.93 13.75 -2.81
CA PHE A 150 7.22 13.91 -1.56
C PHE A 150 8.08 14.58 -0.49
N VAL A 151 9.34 14.13 -0.34
CA VAL A 151 10.25 14.69 0.66
C VAL A 151 10.58 16.15 0.37
N LEU A 152 10.88 16.47 -0.88
CA LEU A 152 11.13 17.85 -1.30
C LEU A 152 9.89 18.72 -1.04
N LEU A 153 8.70 18.27 -1.49
CA LEU A 153 7.47 19.03 -1.30
C LEU A 153 7.14 19.27 0.18
N ALA A 154 7.43 18.31 1.04
CA ALA A 154 7.24 18.47 2.49
C ALA A 154 8.19 19.51 3.11
N MET A 155 9.39 19.70 2.55
CA MET A 155 10.41 20.62 3.09
C MET A 155 10.38 22.02 2.46
N PHE A 156 10.05 22.10 1.16
CA PHE A 156 9.94 23.35 0.40
C PHE A 156 8.51 23.88 0.36
N GLY A 157 7.49 23.07 0.66
CA GLY A 157 6.09 23.50 0.71
C GLY A 157 5.42 23.68 -0.67
N SER A 158 6.16 24.08 -1.70
CA SER A 158 5.65 24.28 -3.07
C SER A 158 6.56 23.65 -4.13
N TRP A 159 6.00 23.38 -5.32
CA TRP A 159 6.80 22.87 -6.44
C TRP A 159 7.63 24.00 -7.07
N GLU A 160 7.11 25.22 -7.07
CA GLU A 160 7.77 26.41 -7.62
C GLU A 160 9.12 26.68 -6.95
N GLU A 161 9.18 26.56 -5.62
CA GLU A 161 10.45 26.67 -4.88
C GLU A 161 11.44 25.58 -5.28
N ILE A 162 10.97 24.34 -5.43
CA ILE A 162 11.80 23.21 -5.85
C ILE A 162 12.33 23.44 -7.28
N GLU A 163 11.47 23.88 -8.19
CA GLU A 163 11.78 24.17 -9.59
C GLU A 163 12.86 25.26 -9.68
N SER A 164 12.72 26.33 -8.88
CA SER A 164 13.70 27.41 -8.79
C SER A 164 15.06 26.92 -8.29
N VAL A 165 15.09 26.12 -7.20
CA VAL A 165 16.36 25.63 -6.65
C VAL A 165 17.03 24.64 -7.59
N LEU A 166 16.27 23.71 -8.19
CA LEU A 166 16.81 22.75 -9.16
C LEU A 166 17.36 23.44 -10.41
N SER A 167 16.77 24.55 -10.84
CA SER A 167 17.24 25.28 -12.02
C SER A 167 18.48 26.12 -11.74
N ALA A 168 18.60 26.67 -10.52
CA ALA A 168 19.73 27.51 -10.12
C ALA A 168 20.99 26.73 -9.70
N THR A 169 20.84 25.47 -9.29
CA THR A 169 21.91 24.69 -8.67
C THR A 169 22.57 23.75 -9.69
N THR A 170 23.61 24.18 -10.39
CA THR A 170 24.25 23.37 -11.45
C THR A 170 25.20 22.29 -10.94
N SER A 171 25.77 22.49 -9.75
CA SER A 171 26.70 21.56 -9.11
C SER A 171 26.17 21.16 -7.74
N ALA A 172 26.39 19.91 -7.34
CA ALA A 172 26.05 19.50 -5.98
C ALA A 172 26.77 20.42 -4.99
N PRO A 173 26.05 21.13 -4.12
CA PRO A 173 26.69 21.94 -3.09
C PRO A 173 27.63 21.03 -2.32
N ASP A 174 28.83 21.53 -2.02
CA ASP A 174 29.85 20.74 -1.36
C ASP A 174 29.32 20.35 0.02
N ILE A 175 28.70 19.17 0.07
CA ILE A 175 28.21 18.62 1.31
C ILE A 175 29.48 18.21 2.01
N PHE A 176 30.06 19.15 2.78
CA PHE A 176 31.08 18.82 3.76
C PHE A 176 30.57 17.58 4.47
N THR A 177 31.19 16.47 4.11
CA THR A 177 31.08 15.20 4.79
C THR A 177 32.20 15.34 5.80
N PRO A 178 31.96 15.94 6.99
CA PRO A 178 32.99 15.96 8.02
C PRO A 178 33.47 14.51 8.13
N THR A 179 34.78 14.31 7.99
CA THR A 179 35.46 13.01 8.01
C THR A 179 34.75 12.06 8.93
N ALA A 180 34.57 10.82 8.48
CA ALA A 180 33.86 9.78 9.21
C ALA A 180 34.33 9.69 10.65
N ARG A 181 33.68 10.42 11.56
CA ARG A 181 33.66 10.05 12.97
C ARG A 181 33.11 8.63 12.93
N PRO A 182 33.87 7.64 13.44
CA PRO A 182 33.43 6.25 13.42
C PRO A 182 32.01 6.25 13.96
N ALA A 183 31.12 5.53 13.25
CA ALA A 183 29.75 5.40 13.69
C ALA A 183 29.81 4.89 15.13
N MET A 184 29.64 5.80 16.10
CA MET A 184 29.47 5.42 17.50
C MET A 184 28.29 4.47 17.42
N HIS A 185 28.56 3.18 17.66
CA HIS A 185 27.56 2.14 17.68
C HIS A 185 26.57 2.54 18.79
N ARG A 186 25.56 3.36 18.46
CA ARG A 186 24.40 3.74 19.32
C ARG A 186 23.46 2.56 19.60
N ASN A 187 24.01 1.37 19.42
CA ASN A 187 23.48 0.04 19.58
C ASN A 187 24.50 -0.79 20.38
N SER A 188 25.34 -0.15 21.20
CA SER A 188 26.09 -0.90 22.19
C SER A 188 25.08 -1.66 23.07
N PRO A 189 25.43 -2.86 23.53
CA PRO A 189 24.62 -3.61 24.49
C PRO A 189 24.21 -2.74 25.69
N GLU A 190 25.12 -1.86 26.15
CA GLU A 190 24.92 -0.90 27.24
C GLU A 190 23.85 0.15 26.93
N ASP A 191 23.88 0.77 25.75
CA ASP A 191 22.86 1.75 25.36
C ASP A 191 21.46 1.11 25.26
N ARG A 192 21.40 -0.15 24.78
CA ARG A 192 20.15 -0.92 24.70
C ARG A 192 19.66 -1.27 26.11
N ALA A 193 20.55 -1.71 27.00
CA ALA A 193 20.22 -1.99 28.39
C ALA A 193 19.72 -0.73 29.11
N ARG A 194 20.38 0.42 28.92
CA ARG A 194 19.96 1.71 29.50
C ARG A 194 18.57 2.12 29.01
N ARG A 195 18.30 2.07 27.71
CA ARG A 195 16.97 2.41 27.16
C ARG A 195 15.89 1.44 27.62
N LEU A 196 16.21 0.16 27.71
CA LEU A 196 15.28 -0.83 28.27
C LEU A 196 15.02 -0.55 29.76
N GLY A 197 16.03 -0.19 30.54
CA GLY A 197 15.90 0.21 31.94
C GLY A 197 14.98 1.43 32.11
N GLN A 198 15.18 2.48 31.31
CA GLN A 198 14.30 3.65 31.28
C GLN A 198 12.87 3.26 30.89
N SER A 199 12.71 2.37 29.91
CA SER A 199 11.39 1.86 29.51
C SER A 199 10.70 1.05 30.60
N ILE A 200 11.46 0.26 31.38
CA ILE A 200 10.96 -0.50 32.53
C ILE A 200 10.45 0.45 33.63
N GLN A 201 11.15 1.56 33.89
CA GLN A 201 10.69 2.58 34.85
C GLN A 201 9.34 3.19 34.45
N LEU A 202 9.06 3.26 33.14
CA LEU A 202 7.79 3.76 32.60
C LEU A 202 6.68 2.69 32.55
N LEU A 203 6.90 1.46 33.03
CA LEU A 203 5.92 0.38 32.93
C LEU A 203 4.55 0.71 33.55
N PRO A 204 4.43 1.35 34.73
CA PRO A 204 3.13 1.70 35.30
C PRO A 204 2.28 2.58 34.35
N GLN A 205 2.89 3.64 33.82
CA GLN A 205 2.24 4.51 32.83
C GLN A 205 1.97 3.77 31.51
N THR A 206 2.90 2.90 31.11
CA THR A 206 2.76 2.06 29.91
C THR A 206 1.56 1.13 30.01
N CYS A 207 1.31 0.53 31.17
CA CYS A 207 0.14 -0.32 31.40
C CYS A 207 -1.17 0.47 31.21
N GLN A 208 -1.28 1.67 31.78
CA GLN A 208 -2.45 2.53 31.62
C GLN A 208 -2.70 2.90 30.15
N LEU A 209 -1.65 3.32 29.44
CA LEU A 209 -1.73 3.62 28.01
C LEU A 209 -2.12 2.39 27.19
N TYR A 210 -1.53 1.24 27.51
CA TYR A 210 -1.80 -0.01 26.83
C TYR A 210 -3.25 -0.46 27.00
N GLU A 211 -3.80 -0.36 28.22
CA GLU A 211 -5.19 -0.70 28.51
C GLU A 211 -6.18 0.25 27.85
N SER A 212 -5.90 1.57 27.86
CA SER A 212 -6.71 2.57 27.15
C SER A 212 -6.72 2.34 25.63
N LEU A 213 -5.57 2.04 25.03
CA LEU A 213 -5.50 1.71 23.60
C LEU A 213 -6.25 0.41 23.30
N ARG A 214 -6.19 -0.56 24.20
CA ARG A 214 -6.88 -1.83 24.04
C ARG A 214 -8.39 -1.72 24.18
N SER A 215 -8.89 -0.92 25.12
CA SER A 215 -10.33 -0.67 25.28
C SER A 215 -10.89 0.10 24.08
N THR A 216 -10.13 1.04 23.54
CA THR A 216 -10.50 1.82 22.36
C THR A 216 -10.42 0.99 21.07
N HIS A 217 -9.47 0.07 20.99
CA HIS A 217 -9.20 -0.73 19.80
C HIS A 217 -9.12 -2.24 20.11
N PRO A 218 -10.25 -2.87 20.52
CA PRO A 218 -10.27 -4.27 20.98
C PRO A 218 -9.87 -5.29 19.89
N TYR A 219 -9.89 -4.88 18.62
CA TYR A 219 -9.51 -5.70 17.47
C TYR A 219 -7.99 -5.73 17.21
N LEU A 220 -7.19 -4.88 17.86
CA LEU A 220 -5.75 -4.86 17.66
C LEU A 220 -5.05 -6.00 18.41
N SER A 221 -4.08 -6.63 17.73
CA SER A 221 -3.16 -7.57 18.39
C SER A 221 -2.22 -6.83 19.34
N HIS A 222 -1.58 -7.57 20.26
CA HIS A 222 -0.55 -7.00 21.14
C HIS A 222 0.52 -6.20 20.38
N THR A 223 0.99 -6.72 19.24
CA THR A 223 1.94 -6.00 18.38
C THR A 223 1.34 -4.70 17.84
N GLY A 224 0.09 -4.73 17.38
CA GLY A 224 -0.61 -3.55 16.88
C GLY A 224 -0.83 -2.47 17.95
N VAL A 225 -1.17 -2.86 19.18
CA VAL A 225 -1.28 -1.93 20.31
C VAL A 225 0.10 -1.37 20.67
N ARG A 226 1.13 -2.22 20.70
CA ARG A 226 2.51 -1.80 20.99
C ARG A 226 3.06 -0.80 19.97
N ASP A 227 2.71 -0.97 18.70
CA ASP A 227 3.14 -0.07 17.63
C ASP A 227 2.47 1.33 17.73
N GLN A 228 1.37 1.44 18.49
CA GLN A 228 0.71 2.73 18.78
C GLN A 228 1.24 3.40 20.07
N LEU A 229 1.98 2.68 20.91
CA LEU A 229 2.59 3.27 22.09
C LEU A 229 3.73 4.23 21.71
N PRO A 230 4.01 5.26 22.54
CA PRO A 230 5.23 6.03 22.40
C PRO A 230 6.47 5.13 22.42
N TYR A 231 7.49 5.48 21.64
CA TYR A 231 8.66 4.62 21.42
C TYR A 231 9.28 4.09 22.71
N MET A 232 9.46 4.96 23.72
CA MET A 232 10.05 4.56 25.00
C MET A 232 9.16 3.60 25.80
N ASN A 233 7.84 3.68 25.70
CA ASN A 233 6.90 2.77 26.35
C ASN A 233 6.85 1.41 25.63
N ALA A 234 6.97 1.43 24.30
CA ALA A 234 6.91 0.22 23.48
C ALA A 234 8.06 -0.78 23.74
N LEU A 235 9.24 -0.32 24.19
CA LEU A 235 10.43 -1.17 24.36
C LEU A 235 10.28 -2.23 25.45
N ALA A 236 9.73 -1.89 26.62
CA ALA A 236 9.49 -2.80 27.73
C ALA A 236 8.11 -3.45 27.71
N ALA A 237 7.20 -2.99 26.83
CA ALA A 237 5.84 -3.50 26.68
C ALA A 237 5.77 -4.90 26.04
N THR A 238 6.41 -5.89 26.68
CA THR A 238 6.26 -7.31 26.34
C THR A 238 5.08 -7.90 27.11
N LYS A 239 4.44 -8.94 26.56
CA LYS A 239 3.32 -9.62 27.25
C LYS A 239 3.65 -10.04 28.67
N GLY A 240 4.85 -10.62 28.88
CA GLY A 240 5.28 -11.08 30.20
C GLY A 240 5.38 -9.94 31.22
N ARG A 241 6.01 -8.81 30.84
CA ARG A 241 6.14 -7.65 31.73
C ARG A 241 4.80 -6.98 32.00
N LEU A 242 4.01 -6.74 30.95
CA LEU A 242 2.67 -6.14 31.12
C LEU A 242 1.79 -7.00 32.04
N ARG A 243 1.82 -8.34 31.90
CA ARG A 243 1.09 -9.26 32.78
C ARG A 243 1.59 -9.19 34.22
N ALA A 244 2.91 -9.15 34.44
CA ALA A 244 3.50 -8.99 35.77
C ALA A 244 3.11 -7.67 36.45
N HIS A 245 2.78 -6.64 35.66
CA HIS A 245 2.29 -5.34 36.13
C HIS A 245 0.74 -5.23 36.08
N GLY A 246 0.02 -6.35 36.11
CA GLY A 246 -1.44 -6.40 36.29
C GLY A 246 -2.29 -6.30 35.02
N VAL A 247 -1.67 -6.08 33.84
CA VAL A 247 -2.42 -5.99 32.58
C VAL A 247 -3.01 -7.35 32.23
N HIS A 248 -4.33 -7.40 32.23
CA HIS A 248 -5.04 -8.59 31.82
C HIS A 248 -5.00 -8.76 30.31
N PHE A 249 -4.47 -9.89 29.88
CA PHE A 249 -4.65 -10.38 28.53
C PHE A 249 -5.82 -11.35 28.58
N PRO A 250 -7.00 -11.04 28.00
CA PRO A 250 -8.02 -12.04 27.76
C PRO A 250 -7.35 -13.26 27.15
N GLU A 251 -7.37 -14.36 27.92
CA GLU A 251 -6.91 -15.66 27.47
C GLU A 251 -7.90 -16.25 26.45
N GLY A 252 -9.13 -15.70 26.40
CA GLY A 252 -10.14 -15.88 25.37
C GLY A 252 -10.08 -14.89 24.20
N ASP A 253 -9.95 -15.45 23.00
CA ASP A 253 -10.80 -15.16 21.84
C ASP A 253 -10.81 -13.86 21.04
N ILE A 254 -9.73 -13.07 21.11
CA ILE A 254 -9.39 -12.20 19.97
C ILE A 254 -9.31 -13.03 18.68
N SER A 255 -8.94 -14.31 18.79
CA SER A 255 -8.96 -15.24 17.67
C SER A 255 -10.38 -15.53 17.16
N GLN A 256 -11.36 -15.93 17.99
CA GLN A 256 -12.73 -16.16 17.50
C GLN A 256 -13.40 -14.88 16.99
N VAL A 257 -13.17 -13.71 17.60
CA VAL A 257 -13.74 -12.45 17.10
C VAL A 257 -13.15 -12.12 15.72
N LEU A 258 -11.83 -12.22 15.58
CA LEU A 258 -11.15 -12.00 14.30
C LEU A 258 -11.52 -13.07 13.27
N ASP A 259 -11.77 -14.30 13.71
CA ASP A 259 -12.20 -15.42 12.88
C ASP A 259 -13.65 -15.24 12.39
N ALA A 260 -14.57 -14.84 13.26
CA ALA A 260 -15.95 -14.52 12.89
C ALA A 260 -16.01 -13.31 11.95
N SER A 261 -15.24 -12.25 12.25
CA SER A 261 -15.08 -11.08 11.37
C SER A 261 -14.52 -11.47 10.01
N GLY A 262 -13.48 -12.32 9.99
CA GLY A 262 -12.86 -12.82 8.76
C GLY A 262 -13.86 -13.60 7.90
N ALA A 263 -14.61 -14.52 8.50
CA ALA A 263 -15.64 -15.29 7.82
C ALA A 263 -16.75 -14.39 7.22
N ALA A 264 -17.30 -13.46 8.02
CA ALA A 264 -18.33 -12.53 7.56
C ALA A 264 -17.83 -11.59 6.45
N HIS A 265 -16.58 -11.14 6.54
CA HIS A 265 -15.93 -10.35 5.49
C HIS A 265 -15.85 -11.12 4.18
N ILE A 266 -15.39 -12.37 4.20
CA ILE A 266 -15.28 -13.21 3.01
C ILE A 266 -16.64 -13.44 2.34
N GLU A 267 -17.69 -13.74 3.12
CA GLU A 267 -19.04 -13.94 2.60
C GLU A 267 -19.54 -12.68 1.87
N ARG A 268 -19.47 -11.50 2.51
CA ARG A 268 -19.86 -10.23 1.89
C ARG A 268 -19.04 -9.91 0.65
N GLN A 269 -17.72 -10.12 0.71
CA GLN A 269 -16.82 -9.82 -0.38
C GLN A 269 -17.05 -10.76 -1.58
N ALA A 270 -17.28 -12.04 -1.33
CA ALA A 270 -17.62 -13.01 -2.37
C ALA A 270 -18.92 -12.62 -3.08
N GLN A 271 -19.99 -12.34 -2.31
CA GLN A 271 -21.27 -11.89 -2.88
C GLN A 271 -21.12 -10.61 -3.70
N THR A 272 -20.37 -9.63 -3.18
CA THR A 272 -20.10 -8.36 -3.89
C THR A 272 -19.40 -8.60 -5.21
N LEU A 273 -18.36 -9.45 -5.23
CA LEU A 273 -17.59 -9.76 -6.43
C LEU A 273 -18.41 -10.57 -7.44
N ILE A 274 -19.22 -11.52 -6.99
CA ILE A 274 -20.10 -12.33 -7.84
C ILE A 274 -21.17 -11.44 -8.49
N ARG A 275 -21.87 -10.61 -7.69
CA ARG A 275 -22.88 -9.65 -8.19
C ARG A 275 -22.29 -8.65 -9.19
N ALA A 276 -21.04 -8.26 -9.00
CA ALA A 276 -20.32 -7.38 -9.91
C ALA A 276 -19.86 -8.06 -11.21
N GLY A 277 -20.12 -9.36 -11.41
CA GLY A 277 -19.76 -10.08 -12.63
C GLY A 277 -18.26 -10.10 -12.91
N VAL A 278 -17.41 -10.21 -11.87
CA VAL A 278 -15.96 -10.08 -12.08
C VAL A 278 -15.41 -11.22 -12.94
N ALA A 279 -14.73 -10.89 -14.05
CA ALA A 279 -14.18 -11.86 -14.99
C ALA A 279 -12.84 -12.50 -14.52
N TYR A 280 -12.61 -12.56 -13.22
CA TYR A 280 -11.42 -13.17 -12.63
C TYR A 280 -11.78 -14.12 -11.49
N ARG A 281 -10.88 -15.07 -11.23
CA ARG A 281 -11.05 -16.08 -10.17
C ARG A 281 -11.06 -15.48 -8.77
N LEU A 282 -11.96 -15.93 -7.90
CA LEU A 282 -11.99 -15.55 -6.49
C LEU A 282 -10.89 -16.28 -5.71
N SER A 283 -9.76 -15.60 -5.51
CA SER A 283 -8.61 -16.12 -4.76
C SER A 283 -8.64 -15.70 -3.29
N ARG A 284 -7.90 -16.43 -2.43
CA ARG A 284 -7.75 -16.08 -1.01
C ARG A 284 -7.37 -14.62 -0.77
N MET A 285 -6.41 -14.11 -1.55
CA MET A 285 -5.98 -12.70 -1.46
C MET A 285 -7.06 -11.69 -1.83
N ARG A 286 -7.97 -12.04 -2.75
CA ARG A 286 -9.08 -11.17 -3.19
C ARG A 286 -10.23 -11.19 -2.20
N LEU A 287 -10.53 -12.37 -1.65
CA LEU A 287 -11.56 -12.56 -0.62
C LEU A 287 -11.18 -11.89 0.70
N LEU A 288 -9.89 -11.91 1.07
CA LEU A 288 -9.37 -11.20 2.25
C LEU A 288 -8.94 -9.75 1.95
N LYS A 289 -9.24 -9.21 0.78
CA LYS A 289 -8.83 -7.84 0.45
C LYS A 289 -9.38 -6.88 1.52
N ASP A 290 -8.51 -5.99 1.99
CA ASP A 290 -8.80 -4.95 2.99
C ASP A 290 -9.13 -5.49 4.40
N HIS A 291 -8.96 -6.80 4.66
CA HIS A 291 -9.08 -7.39 6.00
C HIS A 291 -7.72 -7.56 6.70
N PRO A 292 -7.61 -7.40 8.04
CA PRO A 292 -6.35 -7.58 8.78
C PRO A 292 -5.69 -8.95 8.59
N LEU A 293 -6.50 -10.01 8.42
CA LEU A 293 -5.99 -11.37 8.19
C LEU A 293 -5.28 -11.56 6.84
N ARG A 294 -5.41 -10.63 5.90
CA ARG A 294 -4.89 -10.79 4.52
C ARG A 294 -3.43 -11.20 4.47
N ASN A 295 -2.58 -10.50 5.24
CA ASN A 295 -1.14 -10.69 5.20
C ASN A 295 -0.69 -11.80 6.16
N SER A 296 -1.44 -12.05 7.23
CA SER A 296 -1.10 -13.04 8.25
C SER A 296 -1.61 -14.45 7.92
N TRP A 297 -2.54 -14.60 6.96
CA TRP A 297 -3.15 -15.89 6.59
C TRP A 297 -2.16 -16.95 6.09
N GLN A 298 -0.97 -16.54 5.65
CA GLN A 298 0.10 -17.46 5.25
C GLN A 298 0.65 -18.28 6.43
N HIS A 299 0.57 -17.76 7.66
CA HIS A 299 1.09 -18.43 8.84
C HIS A 299 0.16 -19.58 9.28
N LYS A 300 0.74 -20.76 9.55
CA LYS A 300 0.01 -21.97 9.95
C LYS A 300 -0.81 -21.75 11.22
N ASP A 301 -0.23 -21.07 12.21
CA ASP A 301 -0.86 -20.83 13.52
C ASP A 301 -2.06 -19.90 13.45
N VAL A 302 -2.09 -18.97 12.48
CA VAL A 302 -3.24 -18.10 12.26
C VAL A 302 -4.40 -18.91 11.68
N ARG A 303 -4.12 -19.80 10.74
CA ARG A 303 -5.13 -20.69 10.14
C ARG A 303 -5.71 -21.67 11.16
N ALA A 304 -4.85 -22.27 11.98
CA ALA A 304 -5.27 -23.21 13.02
C ALA A 304 -6.24 -22.57 14.04
N ARG A 305 -6.04 -21.28 14.35
CA ARG A 305 -6.89 -20.54 15.30
C ARG A 305 -8.06 -19.80 14.64
N SER A 306 -8.25 -19.93 13.33
CA SER A 306 -9.31 -19.24 12.57
C SER A 306 -10.14 -20.21 11.71
N PRO A 307 -10.79 -21.22 12.32
CA PRO A 307 -11.51 -22.26 11.59
C PRO A 307 -12.70 -21.73 10.76
N LYS A 308 -13.46 -20.71 11.23
CA LYS A 308 -14.62 -20.17 10.50
C LYS A 308 -14.18 -19.44 9.23
N THR A 309 -13.11 -18.66 9.30
CA THR A 309 -12.48 -17.97 8.17
C THR A 309 -11.94 -18.99 7.17
N ALA A 310 -11.32 -20.07 7.67
CA ALA A 310 -10.84 -21.14 6.81
C ALA A 310 -11.99 -21.85 6.08
N ALA A 311 -13.10 -22.12 6.76
CA ALA A 311 -14.30 -22.69 6.17
C ALA A 311 -14.92 -21.75 5.11
N ALA A 312 -15.07 -20.46 5.42
CA ALA A 312 -15.57 -19.46 4.48
C ALA A 312 -14.67 -19.32 3.24
N LEU A 313 -13.35 -19.34 3.42
CA LEU A 313 -12.42 -19.38 2.30
C LEU A 313 -12.58 -20.66 1.48
N LYS A 314 -12.69 -21.84 2.11
CA LYS A 314 -12.87 -23.10 1.38
C LYS A 314 -14.15 -23.09 0.55
N LYS A 315 -15.23 -22.50 1.09
CA LYS A 315 -16.52 -22.34 0.43
C LYS A 315 -16.42 -21.44 -0.82
N HIS A 316 -15.85 -20.24 -0.67
CA HIS A 316 -15.84 -19.20 -1.71
C HIS A 316 -14.59 -19.18 -2.60
N PHE A 317 -13.55 -19.92 -2.24
CA PHE A 317 -12.35 -20.05 -3.07
C PHE A 317 -12.69 -20.82 -4.34
N GLU A 318 -12.35 -20.20 -5.47
CA GLU A 318 -12.56 -20.80 -6.77
C GLU A 318 -11.34 -21.59 -7.23
N THR A 319 -11.56 -22.85 -7.59
CA THR A 319 -10.68 -23.58 -8.51
C THR A 319 -10.85 -23.01 -9.91
N TRP A 320 -10.01 -23.44 -10.86
CA TRP A 320 -10.19 -23.07 -12.26
C TRP A 320 -11.52 -23.56 -12.83
N ALA A 321 -11.97 -24.76 -12.46
CA ALA A 321 -13.26 -25.29 -12.88
C ALA A 321 -14.42 -24.45 -12.34
N LYS A 322 -14.46 -24.16 -11.03
CA LYS A 322 -15.49 -23.27 -10.42
C LYS A 322 -15.54 -21.91 -11.09
N PHE A 323 -14.39 -21.31 -11.36
CA PHE A 323 -14.30 -20.03 -12.06
C PHE A 323 -14.92 -20.07 -13.46
N ARG A 324 -14.60 -21.13 -14.24
CA ARG A 324 -15.15 -21.31 -15.59
C ARG A 324 -16.65 -21.57 -15.55
N ARG A 325 -17.13 -22.43 -14.64
CA ARG A 325 -18.57 -22.66 -14.41
C ARG A 325 -19.31 -21.36 -14.12
N ARG A 326 -18.75 -20.47 -13.30
CA ARG A 326 -19.38 -19.17 -13.02
C ARG A 326 -19.49 -18.27 -14.26
N LEU A 327 -18.48 -18.24 -15.12
CA LEU A 327 -18.45 -17.32 -16.27
C LEU A 327 -19.11 -17.86 -17.53
N LEU A 328 -19.10 -19.19 -17.75
CA LEU A 328 -19.61 -19.80 -18.98
C LEU A 328 -21.08 -19.46 -19.26
N PRO A 329 -22.03 -19.46 -18.29
CA PRO A 329 -23.42 -19.13 -18.54
C PRO A 329 -23.60 -17.76 -19.20
N GLU A 330 -22.87 -16.74 -18.73
CA GLU A 330 -22.90 -15.41 -19.35
C GLU A 330 -22.33 -15.43 -20.77
N LYS A 331 -21.27 -16.21 -21.02
CA LYS A 331 -20.69 -16.35 -22.37
C LYS A 331 -21.58 -17.12 -23.33
N ILE A 332 -22.30 -18.14 -22.85
CA ILE A 332 -23.27 -18.91 -23.64
C ILE A 332 -24.47 -18.02 -24.00
N ARG A 333 -25.02 -17.28 -23.02
CA ARG A 333 -26.11 -16.32 -23.29
C ARG A 333 -25.72 -15.25 -24.30
N ALA A 334 -24.46 -14.82 -24.29
CA ALA A 334 -23.92 -13.88 -25.26
C ALA A 334 -23.58 -14.50 -26.63
N GLY A 335 -23.83 -15.80 -26.85
CA GLY A 335 -23.52 -16.49 -28.11
C GLY A 335 -22.01 -16.59 -28.39
N LEU A 336 -21.18 -16.57 -27.35
CA LEU A 336 -19.72 -16.59 -27.47
C LEU A 336 -19.11 -17.99 -27.32
N VAL A 337 -19.93 -19.02 -27.07
CA VAL A 337 -19.47 -20.41 -26.93
C VAL A 337 -20.02 -21.21 -28.12
N PRO A 338 -19.16 -21.66 -29.06
CA PRO A 338 -19.60 -22.41 -30.23
C PRO A 338 -20.36 -23.68 -29.85
N GLY A 339 -21.44 -23.98 -30.59
CA GLY A 339 -22.21 -25.21 -30.42
C GLY A 339 -23.24 -25.20 -29.28
N LEU A 340 -23.31 -24.12 -28.49
CA LEU A 340 -24.31 -23.99 -27.43
C LEU A 340 -25.26 -22.82 -27.69
N LEU A 341 -26.57 -23.07 -27.56
CA LEU A 341 -27.60 -22.06 -27.66
C LEU A 341 -27.73 -21.27 -26.34
N PRO A 342 -28.13 -19.98 -26.36
CA PRO A 342 -28.31 -19.17 -25.15
C PRO A 342 -29.18 -19.81 -24.05
N LYS A 343 -30.20 -20.59 -24.46
CA LYS A 343 -31.10 -21.32 -23.55
C LYS A 343 -30.41 -22.43 -22.75
N GLN A 344 -29.28 -22.94 -23.23
CA GLN A 344 -28.50 -24.03 -22.61
C GLN A 344 -27.53 -23.52 -21.54
N ALA A 345 -27.54 -22.22 -21.22
CA ALA A 345 -26.63 -21.65 -20.22
C ALA A 345 -26.78 -22.27 -18.82
N GLY A 346 -27.95 -22.82 -18.49
CA GLY A 346 -28.19 -23.53 -17.23
C GLY A 346 -27.61 -24.95 -17.18
N GLU A 347 -27.26 -25.55 -18.32
CA GLU A 347 -26.74 -26.92 -18.38
C GLU A 347 -25.29 -27.02 -17.88
N VAL A 348 -24.58 -25.89 -17.77
CA VAL A 348 -23.17 -25.82 -17.34
C VAL A 348 -22.95 -26.40 -15.94
N ASP A 349 -23.94 -26.29 -15.06
CA ASP A 349 -23.81 -26.79 -13.69
C ASP A 349 -23.80 -28.33 -13.63
N ASN A 350 -24.36 -29.00 -14.64
CA ASN A 350 -24.43 -30.46 -14.73
C ASN A 350 -23.19 -31.10 -15.36
N LEU A 351 -22.33 -30.31 -15.99
CA LEU A 351 -21.13 -30.81 -16.66
C LEU A 351 -20.08 -31.27 -15.65
N THR A 352 -19.14 -32.10 -16.09
CA THR A 352 -17.91 -32.42 -15.37
C THR A 352 -16.90 -31.27 -15.46
N ASP A 353 -15.89 -31.28 -14.59
CA ASP A 353 -14.84 -30.26 -14.60
C ASP A 353 -13.99 -30.29 -15.91
N GLU A 354 -13.90 -31.47 -16.54
CA GLU A 354 -13.23 -31.69 -17.82
C GLU A 354 -14.04 -31.10 -18.98
N GLU A 355 -15.35 -31.34 -19.02
CA GLU A 355 -16.25 -30.76 -20.02
C GLU A 355 -16.30 -29.23 -19.92
N VAL A 356 -16.38 -28.71 -18.69
CA VAL A 356 -16.28 -27.26 -18.43
C VAL A 356 -14.96 -26.70 -18.95
N HIS A 357 -13.86 -27.43 -18.78
CA HIS A 357 -12.58 -27.02 -19.33
C HIS A 357 -12.57 -27.00 -20.85
N ALA A 358 -13.08 -28.05 -21.49
CA ALA A 358 -13.15 -28.17 -22.95
C ALA A 358 -14.00 -27.04 -23.55
N LEU A 359 -15.17 -26.75 -22.97
CA LEU A 359 -16.02 -25.62 -23.39
C LEU A 359 -15.30 -24.28 -23.25
N TRP A 360 -14.56 -24.08 -22.15
CA TRP A 360 -13.78 -22.86 -21.96
C TRP A 360 -12.67 -22.69 -23.01
N LEU A 361 -12.01 -23.79 -23.40
CA LEU A 361 -11.00 -23.78 -24.46
C LEU A 361 -11.63 -23.45 -25.81
N SER A 362 -12.77 -24.08 -26.15
CA SER A 362 -13.54 -23.77 -27.37
C SER A 362 -13.92 -22.29 -27.44
N HIS A 363 -14.49 -21.75 -26.37
CA HIS A 363 -14.79 -20.32 -26.23
C HIS A 363 -13.55 -19.44 -26.44
N SER A 364 -12.44 -19.77 -25.77
CA SER A 364 -11.20 -18.98 -25.84
C SER A 364 -10.61 -18.96 -27.26
N CYS A 365 -10.64 -20.11 -27.96
CA CYS A 365 -10.21 -20.22 -29.35
C CYS A 365 -11.12 -19.42 -30.30
N PHE A 366 -12.44 -19.51 -30.12
CA PHE A 366 -13.41 -18.76 -30.91
C PHE A 366 -13.22 -17.25 -30.79
N VAL A 367 -13.12 -16.72 -29.55
CA VAL A 367 -12.85 -15.29 -29.32
C VAL A 367 -11.54 -14.86 -29.95
N ARG A 368 -10.48 -15.66 -29.84
CA ARG A 368 -9.18 -15.34 -30.45
C ARG A 368 -9.25 -15.26 -31.98
N ARG A 369 -10.01 -16.14 -32.64
CA ARG A 369 -10.20 -16.11 -34.10
C ARG A 369 -10.97 -14.85 -34.51
N ARG A 370 -12.05 -14.54 -33.80
CA ARG A 370 -12.91 -13.37 -34.10
C ARG A 370 -12.23 -12.02 -33.88
N CYS A 371 -11.22 -11.93 -33.01
CA CYS A 371 -10.44 -10.71 -32.82
C CYS A 371 -9.29 -10.55 -33.84
N ARG A 372 -9.02 -11.56 -34.68
CA ARG A 372 -7.98 -11.51 -35.72
C ARG A 372 -8.54 -11.21 -37.12
N SER A 373 -9.81 -11.54 -37.35
CA SER A 373 -10.64 -11.02 -38.45
C SER A 373 -11.10 -9.60 -38.12
#